data_AF-A0A2E3WSL9-F1
#
_entry.id   AF-A0A2E3WSL9-F1
#
_cell.length_a   1.000
_cell.length_b   1.000
_cell.length_c   1.000
_cell.angle_alpha   90.00
_cell.angle_beta   90.00
_cell.angle_gamma   90.00
#
_symmetry.space_group_name_H-M   'P 1'
#
loop_
_entity.id
_entity.type
_entity.pdbx_description
1 polymer ?
#
loop_
_entity_poly.entity_id
_entity_poly.type
_entity_poly.pdbx_seq_one_letter_code
_entity_poly.pdbx_strand_id
1 'polypeptide(L)' 'IADEFKTIVITEVPTFDQERENEARRFIALIDELYDRNIDLFMTTSANHKNLYTGIKLVNEFARTTSRLVEMNNKN' A
#
# COMPACT_ATOMS: atom_id res chain seq x y z
N ILE A 1 -0.60 -17.25 7.09
CA ILE A 1 -1.08 -16.15 6.22
C ILE A 1 -0.20 -15.97 4.98
N ALA A 2 1.04 -15.49 5.09
CA ALA A 2 1.85 -15.16 3.91
C ALA A 2 2.32 -16.38 3.07
N ASP A 3 2.27 -17.60 3.61
CA ASP A 3 2.51 -18.85 2.87
C ASP A 3 1.22 -19.54 2.38
N GLU A 4 0.03 -18.99 2.68
CA GLU A 4 -1.27 -19.64 2.42
C GLU A 4 -2.11 -18.96 1.32
N PHE A 5 -1.80 -17.72 0.94
CA PHE A 5 -2.62 -16.96 -0.01
C PHE A 5 -1.75 -16.31 -1.08
N LYS A 6 -1.99 -16.69 -2.35
CA LYS A 6 -1.30 -16.11 -3.52
C LYS A 6 -1.84 -14.75 -3.93
N THR A 7 -3.03 -14.40 -3.45
CA THR A 7 -3.71 -13.16 -3.78
C THR A 7 -4.37 -12.61 -2.52
N ILE A 8 -4.25 -11.30 -2.31
CA ILE A 8 -4.91 -10.55 -1.25
C ILE A 8 -5.83 -9.50 -1.87
N VAL A 9 -7.00 -9.33 -1.27
CA VAL A 9 -7.97 -8.29 -1.64
C VAL A 9 -8.17 -7.35 -0.47
N ILE A 10 -7.98 -6.04 -0.69
CA ILE A 10 -8.21 -5.00 0.33
C ILE A 10 -9.17 -3.95 -0.24
N THR A 11 -10.30 -3.74 0.42
CA THR A 11 -11.28 -2.76 -0.02
C THR A 11 -11.24 -1.48 0.81
N GLU A 12 -11.66 -0.37 0.19
CA GLU A 12 -11.88 0.91 0.87
C GLU A 12 -10.64 1.48 1.57
N VAL A 13 -9.47 1.36 0.94
CA VAL A 13 -8.25 1.93 1.51
C VAL A 13 -8.38 3.46 1.66
N PRO A 14 -8.27 3.99 2.88
CA PRO A 14 -8.44 5.42 3.13
C PRO A 14 -7.22 6.20 2.65
N THR A 15 -7.39 7.51 2.45
CA THR A 15 -6.25 8.42 2.44
C THR A 15 -5.67 8.52 3.87
N PHE A 16 -4.36 8.54 3.96
CA PHE A 16 -3.60 8.70 5.19
C PHE A 16 -3.07 10.12 5.30
N ASP A 17 -3.53 10.86 6.30
CA ASP A 17 -3.08 12.21 6.63
C ASP A 17 -2.20 12.20 7.89
N GLN A 18 -1.92 13.38 8.44
CA GLN A 18 -1.09 13.54 9.63
C GLN A 18 -1.71 12.92 10.90
N GLU A 19 -3.03 12.71 10.93
CA GLU A 19 -3.72 12.06 12.06
C GLU A 19 -3.66 10.53 11.94
N ARG A 20 -3.35 10.01 10.75
CA ARG A 20 -3.31 8.57 10.42
C ARG A 20 -1.92 8.02 10.15
N GLU A 21 -0.88 8.62 10.74
CA GLU A 21 0.53 8.22 10.52
C GLU A 21 0.82 6.78 10.97
N ASN A 22 0.13 6.28 12.01
CA ASN A 22 0.31 4.90 12.47
C ASN A 22 -0.32 3.89 11.52
N GLU A 23 -1.46 4.23 10.93
CA GLU A 23 -2.15 3.47 9.88
C GLU A 23 -1.31 3.49 8.60
N ALA A 24 -0.77 4.65 8.22
CA ALA A 24 0.14 4.78 7.08
C ALA A 24 1.36 3.87 7.22
N ARG A 25 2.00 3.86 8.40
CA ARG A 25 3.14 2.97 8.67
C ARG A 25 2.79 1.49 8.56
N ARG A 26 1.61 1.09 9.07
CA ARG A 26 1.12 -0.29 8.95
C ARG A 26 0.81 -0.66 7.50
N PHE A 27 0.25 0.28 6.74
CA PHE A 27 0.00 0.09 5.31
C PHE A 27 1.30 -0.07 4.52
N ILE A 28 2.30 0.77 4.77
CA ILE A 28 3.65 0.64 4.18
C ILE A 28 4.23 -0.75 4.46
N ALA A 29 4.24 -1.18 5.73
CA ALA A 29 4.77 -2.48 6.13
C ALA A 29 4.03 -3.65 5.44
N LEU A 30 2.71 -3.54 5.29
CA LEU A 30 1.93 -4.52 4.55
C LEU A 30 2.34 -4.58 3.08
N ILE A 31 2.41 -3.43 2.38
CA ILE A 31 2.81 -3.40 0.96
C ILE A 31 4.23 -3.94 0.77
N ASP A 32 5.15 -3.62 1.67
CA ASP A 32 6.53 -4.14 1.63
C ASP A 32 6.55 -5.67 1.70
N GLU A 33 5.82 -6.29 2.65
CA GLU A 33 5.75 -7.75 2.76
C GLU A 33 5.10 -8.42 1.55
N LEU A 34 4.03 -7.84 0.98
CA LEU A 34 3.38 -8.40 -0.21
C LEU A 34 4.25 -8.29 -1.45
N TYR A 35 4.95 -7.16 -1.58
CA TYR A 35 5.88 -6.93 -2.68
C TYR A 35 7.06 -7.92 -2.62
N ASP A 36 7.71 -8.05 -1.46
CA ASP A 36 8.89 -8.92 -1.28
C ASP A 36 8.56 -10.39 -1.51
N ARG A 37 7.31 -10.80 -1.23
CA ARG A 37 6.80 -12.16 -1.41
C ARG A 37 6.14 -12.41 -2.77
N ASN A 38 6.08 -11.41 -3.67
CA ASN A 38 5.36 -11.47 -4.94
C ASN A 38 3.91 -11.97 -4.80
N ILE A 39 3.17 -11.42 -3.83
CA ILE A 39 1.74 -11.70 -3.65
C ILE A 39 0.92 -10.76 -4.52
N ASP A 40 -0.07 -11.30 -5.24
CA ASP A 40 -0.98 -10.49 -6.05
C ASP A 40 -1.89 -9.65 -5.14
N LEU A 41 -2.02 -8.37 -5.44
CA LEU A 41 -2.86 -7.45 -4.67
C LEU A 41 -3.94 -6.86 -5.56
N PHE A 42 -5.21 -7.06 -5.18
CA PHE A 42 -6.32 -6.27 -5.68
C PHE A 42 -6.78 -5.31 -4.60
N MET A 43 -6.88 -4.03 -4.92
CA MET A 43 -7.32 -3.04 -3.95
C MET A 43 -8.27 -1.99 -4.53
N THR A 44 -9.19 -1.51 -3.70
CA THR A 44 -9.96 -0.30 -3.98
C THR A 44 -9.54 0.81 -3.04
N THR A 45 -9.44 2.02 -3.57
CA THR A 45 -8.92 3.19 -2.86
C THR A 45 -9.95 4.31 -2.87
N SER A 46 -10.09 5.01 -1.74
CA SER A 46 -10.96 6.18 -1.61
C SER A 46 -10.51 7.39 -2.44
N ALA A 47 -9.24 7.40 -2.85
CA ALA A 47 -8.63 8.40 -3.72
C ALA A 47 -7.79 7.70 -4.82
N ASN A 48 -7.19 8.48 -5.73
CA ASN A 48 -6.20 7.93 -6.66
C ASN A 48 -5.03 7.29 -5.86
N HIS A 49 -4.56 6.10 -6.26
CA HIS A 49 -3.49 5.38 -5.57
C HIS A 49 -2.21 6.21 -5.38
N LYS A 50 -1.95 7.20 -6.25
CA LYS A 50 -0.81 8.13 -6.13
C LYS A 50 -0.96 9.18 -5.03
N ASN A 51 -2.18 9.37 -4.51
CA ASN A 51 -2.53 10.40 -3.52
C ASN A 51 -3.08 9.77 -2.22
N LEU A 52 -2.67 8.54 -1.90
CA LEU A 52 -3.07 7.87 -0.67
C LEU A 52 -2.42 8.46 0.57
N TYR A 53 -1.38 9.28 0.45
CA TYR A 53 -0.72 9.92 1.58
C TYR A 53 -0.64 11.44 1.42
N THR A 54 -1.07 12.13 2.47
CA THR A 54 -1.07 13.61 2.56
C THR A 54 -0.42 14.09 3.86
N GLY A 55 0.18 13.16 4.63
CA GLY A 55 0.98 13.49 5.81
C GLY A 55 2.35 14.06 5.45
N ILE A 56 3.15 14.33 6.49
CA ILE A 56 4.47 14.98 6.35
C ILE A 56 5.60 14.03 6.75
N LYS A 57 5.37 13.10 7.69
CA LYS A 57 6.46 12.34 8.33
C LYS A 57 6.98 11.18 7.48
N LEU A 58 6.14 10.61 6.63
CA LEU A 58 6.40 9.38 5.87
C LEU A 58 6.46 9.64 4.37
N VAL A 59 6.68 10.88 3.92
CA VAL A 59 6.62 11.26 2.49
C VAL A 59 7.54 10.38 1.64
N ASN A 60 8.75 10.12 2.11
CA ASN A 60 9.74 9.32 1.37
C ASN A 60 9.39 7.83 1.36
N GLU A 61 8.96 7.29 2.51
CA GLU A 61 8.50 5.91 2.67
C GLU A 61 7.28 5.63 1.81
N PHE A 62 6.33 6.56 1.79
CA PHE A 62 5.10 6.43 1.03
C PHE A 62 5.33 6.61 -0.46
N ALA A 63 6.29 7.45 -0.88
CA ALA A 63 6.72 7.51 -2.28
C ALA A 63 7.26 6.16 -2.76
N ARG A 64 8.11 5.49 -1.98
CA ARG A 64 8.58 4.12 -2.29
C ARG A 64 7.45 3.10 -2.33
N THR A 65 6.50 3.21 -1.39
CA THR A 65 5.30 2.37 -1.33
C THR A 65 4.44 2.54 -2.59
N THR A 66 4.28 3.78 -3.06
CA THR A 66 3.55 4.09 -4.29
C THR A 66 4.23 3.48 -5.52
N SER A 67 5.56 3.55 -5.61
CA SER A 67 6.30 2.90 -6.71
C SER A 67 6.06 1.39 -6.73
N ARG A 68 6.12 0.72 -5.57
CA ARG A 68 5.84 -0.71 -5.46
C ARG A 68 4.43 -1.07 -5.91
N LEU A 69 3.42 -0.30 -5.48
CA LEU A 69 2.04 -0.49 -5.92
C LEU A 69 1.89 -0.39 -7.45
N VAL A 70 2.58 0.58 -8.08
CA VAL A 70 2.58 0.72 -9.55
C VAL A 70 3.25 -0.47 -10.23
N GLU A 71 4.37 -0.93 -9.70
CA GLU A 71 5.08 -2.11 -10.23
C GLU A 71 4.24 -3.38 -10.10
N MET A 72 3.59 -3.60 -8.96
CA MET A 72 2.67 -4.72 -8.74
C MET A 72 1.49 -4.67 -9.73
N ASN A 73 0.95 -3.48 -10.02
CA ASN A 73 -0.13 -3.32 -10.99
C ASN A 73 0.30 -3.60 -12.43
N ASN A 74 1.54 -3.29 -12.81
CA ASN A 74 2.04 -3.52 -14.17
C ASN A 74 2.44 -4.98 -14.46
N LYS A 75 2.60 -5.80 -13.41
CA LYS A 75 2.90 -7.24 -13.54
C LYS A 75 1.66 -8.09 -13.86
N ASN A 76 0.46 -7.54 -13.64
CA ASN A 76 -0.83 -8.21 -13.86
C ASN A 76 -1.40 -7.97 -15.27
#